data_AF-A0A3P7P7V0-F1
#
_entry.id   AF-A0A3P7P7V0-F1
#
_cell.length_a   1.000
_cell.length_b   1.000
_cell.length_c   1.000
_cell.angle_alpha   90.00
_cell.angle_beta   90.00
_cell.angle_gamma   90.00
#
_symmetry.space_group_name_H-M   'P 1'
#
loop_
_entity.id
_entity.type
_entity.pdbx_description
1 polymer ?
#
loop_
_entity_poly.entity_id
_entity_poly.type
_entity_poly.pdbx_seq_one_letter_code
_entity_poly.pdbx_strand_id
1 'polypeptide(L)'
;MGELMYYVVSIRQLGGIELYRGHPVREQTWTVPKLTPAKMYRIKVRTRNKGTEHIGYGGGVGMPATKDVGTLPSGSFEPSKPNMEYLAPSWIRVSWSQPEGLLGKVEMYRVLVKHLGIVIRTEQLLPNQTSITLTGLDAGVKYDIYVQAKIASNNQGEGGGLGPEVLVTETPGPCKSRNGYF
;
A
#
# COMPACT_ATOMS: atom_id res chain seq x y z
N MET A 1 -46.88 -4.97 -8.18
CA MET A 1 -45.42 -4.89 -7.93
C MET A 1 -45.08 -6.04 -7.00
N GLY A 2 -44.20 -6.97 -7.40
CA GLY A 2 -43.90 -8.15 -6.57
C GLY A 2 -43.13 -7.77 -5.31
N GLU A 3 -43.47 -8.38 -4.18
CA GLU A 3 -42.83 -8.14 -2.88
C GLU A 3 -41.38 -8.66 -2.90
N LEU A 4 -40.41 -7.81 -2.55
CA LEU A 4 -39.00 -8.22 -2.42
C LEU A 4 -38.85 -9.10 -1.17
N MET A 5 -38.32 -10.32 -1.32
CA MET A 5 -38.00 -11.19 -0.18
C MET A 5 -36.61 -10.94 0.38
N TYR A 6 -35.60 -10.93 -0.49
CA TYR A 6 -34.20 -10.72 -0.12
C TYR A 6 -33.32 -10.51 -1.35
N TYR A 7 -32.08 -10.10 -1.11
CA TYR A 7 -31.00 -10.08 -2.08
C TYR A 7 -30.12 -11.32 -1.99
N VAL A 8 -29.51 -11.66 -3.12
CA VAL A 8 -28.41 -12.62 -3.23
C VAL A 8 -27.20 -11.85 -3.73
N VAL A 9 -26.18 -11.73 -2.89
CA VAL A 9 -24.93 -11.06 -3.23
C VAL A 9 -23.88 -12.13 -3.50
N SER A 10 -23.15 -12.00 -4.60
CA SER A 10 -21.98 -12.85 -4.88
C SER A 10 -20.80 -11.98 -5.28
N ILE A 11 -19.66 -12.20 -4.63
CA ILE A 11 -18.40 -11.50 -4.91
C ILE A 11 -17.40 -12.53 -5.38
N ARG A 12 -16.83 -12.32 -6.57
CA ARG A 12 -15.85 -13.24 -7.14
C ARG A 12 -14.55 -12.52 -7.45
N GLN A 13 -13.41 -13.08 -7.08
CA GLN A 13 -12.12 -12.54 -7.52
C GLN A 13 -11.98 -12.70 -9.04
N LEU A 14 -11.62 -11.62 -9.75
CA LEU A 14 -11.34 -11.69 -11.18
C LEU A 14 -10.11 -12.55 -11.44
N GLY A 15 -10.22 -13.50 -12.38
CA GLY A 15 -9.17 -14.47 -12.66
C GLY A 15 -8.97 -15.55 -11.59
N GLY A 16 -9.78 -15.55 -10.52
CA GLY A 16 -9.70 -16.51 -9.42
C GLY A 16 -10.94 -17.41 -9.27
N ILE A 17 -10.84 -18.28 -8.27
CA ILE A 17 -11.91 -19.19 -7.82
C ILE A 17 -12.63 -18.71 -6.56
N GLU A 18 -12.07 -17.73 -5.83
CA GLU A 18 -12.69 -17.19 -4.61
C GLU A 18 -14.06 -16.60 -4.92
N LEU A 19 -15.08 -17.14 -4.25
CA LEU A 19 -16.47 -16.74 -4.37
C LEU A 19 -17.06 -16.60 -2.97
N TYR A 20 -17.38 -15.37 -2.58
CA TYR A 20 -18.17 -15.08 -1.39
C TYR A 20 -19.63 -14.96 -1.80
N ARG A 21 -20.54 -15.53 -1.00
CA ARG A 21 -21.97 -15.47 -1.27
C ARG A 21 -22.74 -15.11 0.00
N GLY A 22 -23.43 -13.97 -0.06
CA GLY A 22 -24.40 -13.55 0.94
C GLY A 22 -25.79 -14.04 0.54
N HIS A 23 -26.38 -14.90 1.35
CA HIS A 23 -27.74 -15.38 1.15
C HIS A 23 -28.34 -15.97 2.44
N PRO A 24 -29.57 -15.59 2.82
CA PRO A 24 -30.37 -14.47 2.31
C PRO A 24 -29.88 -13.13 2.88
N VAL A 25 -29.78 -12.08 2.07
CA VAL A 25 -29.47 -10.72 2.55
C VAL A 25 -30.76 -9.90 2.54
N ARG A 26 -31.29 -9.58 3.73
CA ARG A 26 -32.56 -8.82 3.85
C ARG A 26 -32.34 -7.32 3.95
N GLU A 27 -31.16 -6.91 4.39
CA GLU A 27 -30.74 -5.51 4.45
C GLU A 27 -30.26 -5.01 3.07
N GLN A 28 -30.15 -3.69 2.93
CA GLN A 28 -29.56 -3.08 1.73
C GLN A 28 -28.04 -3.06 1.76
N THR A 29 -27.44 -3.50 2.87
CA THR A 29 -26.00 -3.53 3.11
C THR A 29 -25.55 -4.94 3.46
N TRP A 30 -24.36 -5.31 2.96
CA TRP A 30 -23.70 -6.55 3.35
C TRP A 30 -22.18 -6.37 3.29
N THR A 31 -21.50 -6.75 4.37
CA THR A 31 -20.05 -6.59 4.51
C THR A 31 -19.36 -7.93 4.38
N VAL A 32 -18.33 -7.99 3.52
CA VAL A 32 -17.49 -9.17 3.38
C VAL A 32 -16.13 -8.89 4.02
N PRO A 33 -15.79 -9.56 5.12
CA PRO A 33 -14.47 -9.41 5.73
C PRO A 33 -13.42 -10.20 4.93
N LYS A 34 -12.14 -9.85 5.14
CA LYS A 34 -10.98 -10.64 4.69
C LYS A 34 -10.90 -10.85 3.17
N LEU A 35 -11.29 -9.84 2.39
CA LEU A 35 -10.94 -9.81 0.98
C LEU A 35 -9.42 -9.65 0.83
N THR A 36 -8.84 -10.31 -0.16
CA THR A 36 -7.40 -10.23 -0.43
C THR A 36 -7.04 -8.82 -0.93
N PRO A 37 -6.07 -8.12 -0.31
CA PRO A 37 -5.62 -6.79 -0.73
C PRO A 37 -5.01 -6.77 -2.14
N ALA A 38 -5.04 -5.60 -2.78
CA ALA A 38 -4.55 -5.37 -4.16
C ALA A 38 -5.09 -6.37 -5.21
N LYS A 39 -6.35 -6.78 -5.08
CA LYS A 39 -7.06 -7.67 -6.02
C LYS A 39 -8.34 -7.04 -6.54
N MET A 40 -8.73 -7.44 -7.75
CA MET A 40 -10.00 -7.03 -8.35
C MET A 40 -11.07 -8.09 -8.09
N TYR A 41 -12.26 -7.63 -7.70
CA TYR A 41 -13.43 -8.45 -7.45
C TYR A 41 -14.61 -7.96 -8.28
N ARG A 42 -15.43 -8.90 -8.73
CA ARG A 42 -16.73 -8.65 -9.37
C ARG A 42 -17.84 -8.92 -8.39
N ILE A 43 -18.58 -7.89 -8.03
CA ILE A 43 -19.77 -7.95 -7.18
C ILE A 43 -20.98 -8.11 -8.10
N LYS A 44 -21.85 -9.07 -7.78
CA LYS A 44 -23.17 -9.23 -8.39
C LYS A 44 -24.24 -9.24 -7.31
N VAL A 45 -25.26 -8.41 -7.46
CA VAL A 45 -26.42 -8.34 -6.57
C VAL A 45 -27.67 -8.70 -7.36
N ARG A 46 -28.45 -9.67 -6.87
CA ARG A 46 -29.74 -10.09 -7.45
C ARG A 46 -30.85 -9.94 -6.43
N THR A 47 -32.03 -9.52 -6.87
CA THR A 47 -33.25 -9.55 -6.06
C THR A 47 -33.92 -10.91 -6.19
N ARG A 48 -34.57 -11.38 -5.12
CA ARG A 48 -35.54 -12.47 -5.19
C ARG A 48 -36.87 -11.96 -4.68
N ASN A 49 -37.89 -12.02 -5.53
CA ASN A 49 -39.24 -11.54 -5.22
C ASN A 49 -40.18 -12.71 -4.92
N LYS A 50 -41.16 -12.47 -4.05
CA LYS A 50 -42.17 -13.45 -3.65
C LYS A 50 -43.01 -13.85 -4.86
N GLY A 51 -43.33 -15.14 -4.93
CA GLY A 51 -44.30 -15.69 -5.87
C GLY A 51 -45.68 -15.07 -5.67
N THR A 52 -46.39 -14.64 -6.71
CA THR A 52 -47.83 -14.39 -6.59
C THR A 52 -48.57 -15.71 -6.59
N GLU A 53 -49.46 -15.91 -5.61
CA GLU A 53 -50.14 -17.19 -5.33
C GLU A 53 -51.11 -17.64 -6.45
N HIS A 54 -51.48 -16.74 -7.36
CA HIS A 54 -52.24 -17.07 -8.56
C HIS A 54 -51.29 -17.40 -9.73
N ILE A 55 -51.17 -18.70 -10.03
CA ILE A 55 -50.78 -19.28 -11.32
C ILE A 55 -49.56 -18.60 -11.98
N GLY A 56 -48.36 -18.96 -11.52
CA GLY A 56 -47.16 -19.08 -12.37
C GLY A 56 -46.49 -17.81 -12.93
N TYR A 57 -47.07 -16.62 -12.78
CA TYR A 57 -46.53 -15.39 -13.38
C TYR A 57 -46.30 -14.29 -12.34
N GLY A 58 -45.22 -14.42 -11.58
CA GLY A 58 -44.75 -13.34 -10.71
C GLY A 58 -43.98 -13.91 -9.54
N GLY A 59 -42.74 -13.44 -9.33
CA GLY A 59 -41.80 -13.97 -8.35
C GLY A 59 -40.66 -14.73 -9.02
N GLY A 60 -39.49 -14.11 -9.06
CA GLY A 60 -38.33 -14.62 -9.79
C GLY A 60 -37.05 -14.00 -9.29
N VAL A 61 -35.93 -14.45 -9.85
CA VAL A 61 -34.62 -13.85 -9.60
C VAL A 61 -34.42 -12.73 -10.61
N GLY A 62 -34.25 -11.50 -10.14
CA GLY A 62 -33.96 -10.36 -11.00
C GLY A 62 -32.61 -10.47 -11.70
N MET A 63 -32.44 -9.74 -12.80
CA MET A 63 -31.15 -9.61 -13.46
C MET A 63 -30.11 -9.05 -12.48
N PRO A 64 -28.87 -9.58 -12.48
CA PRO A 64 -27.85 -9.09 -11.56
C PRO A 64 -27.39 -7.68 -11.92
N ALA A 65 -27.42 -6.76 -10.96
CA ALA A 65 -26.56 -5.58 -11.01
C ALA A 65 -25.11 -6.04 -10.77
N THR A 66 -24.17 -5.59 -11.61
CA THR A 66 -22.76 -6.03 -11.56
C THR A 66 -21.84 -4.81 -11.47
N LYS A 67 -20.83 -4.89 -10.60
CA LYS A 67 -19.78 -3.87 -10.48
C LYS A 67 -18.44 -4.51 -10.16
N ASP A 68 -17.37 -4.01 -10.79
CA ASP A 68 -16.00 -4.42 -10.48
C ASP A 68 -15.36 -3.42 -9.51
N VAL A 69 -14.68 -3.93 -8.48
CA VAL A 69 -14.03 -3.14 -7.42
C VAL A 69 -12.65 -3.71 -7.11
N GLY A 70 -11.67 -2.82 -6.89
CA GLY A 70 -10.33 -3.16 -6.44
C GLY A 70 -10.20 -2.98 -4.93
N THR A 71 -9.65 -3.98 -4.24
CA THR A 71 -9.19 -3.78 -2.86
C THR A 71 -7.91 -2.93 -2.85
N LEU A 72 -7.72 -2.19 -1.75
CA LEU A 72 -6.54 -1.33 -1.59
C LEU A 72 -5.27 -2.16 -1.34
N PRO A 73 -4.07 -1.60 -1.58
CA PRO A 73 -2.83 -2.17 -1.07
C PRO A 73 -2.84 -2.30 0.46
N SER A 74 -2.09 -3.24 1.01
CA SER A 74 -1.98 -3.46 2.46
C SER A 74 -0.60 -3.98 2.85
N GLY A 75 -0.39 -4.25 4.14
CA GLY A 75 0.91 -4.65 4.71
C GLY A 75 1.76 -3.47 5.15
N SER A 76 3.05 -3.72 5.38
CA SER A 76 4.00 -2.67 5.73
C SER A 76 4.41 -1.88 4.49
N PHE A 77 4.44 -0.55 4.60
CA PHE A 77 4.94 0.34 3.55
C PHE A 77 6.36 0.84 3.87
N GLU A 78 6.94 0.35 4.98
CA GLU A 78 8.25 0.77 5.46
C GLU A 78 9.35 -0.01 4.74
N PRO A 79 10.33 0.65 4.09
CA PRO A 79 11.55 -0.02 3.66
C PRO A 79 12.20 -0.76 4.83
N SER A 80 12.70 -1.97 4.58
CA SER A 80 13.27 -2.82 5.63
C SER A 80 14.80 -2.81 5.57
N LYS A 81 15.43 -3.25 6.67
CA LYS A 81 16.90 -3.45 6.78
C LYS A 81 17.70 -2.28 6.21
N PRO A 82 17.45 -1.04 6.66
CA PRO A 82 18.25 0.08 6.22
C PRO A 82 19.70 -0.11 6.66
N ASN A 83 20.63 0.26 5.80
CA ASN A 83 22.05 0.16 6.05
C ASN A 83 22.76 1.38 5.45
N MET A 84 23.87 1.76 6.08
CA MET A 84 24.76 2.81 5.58
C MET A 84 26.20 2.31 5.61
N GLU A 85 26.92 2.62 4.55
CA GLU A 85 28.34 2.41 4.43
C GLU A 85 29.02 3.75 4.17
N TYR A 86 30.04 4.06 4.96
CA TYR A 86 30.85 5.26 4.76
C TYR A 86 31.93 4.98 3.73
N LEU A 87 31.94 5.73 2.62
CA LEU A 87 32.90 5.55 1.55
C LEU A 87 34.01 6.60 1.59
N ALA A 88 33.65 7.86 1.86
CA ALA A 88 34.57 8.99 1.92
C ALA A 88 34.01 10.12 2.80
N PRO A 89 34.81 11.13 3.17
CA PRO A 89 34.38 12.30 3.96
C PRO A 89 33.11 13.00 3.50
N SER A 90 32.85 13.02 2.21
CA SER A 90 31.66 13.64 1.62
C SER A 90 30.70 12.64 0.97
N TRP A 91 31.01 11.33 1.00
CA TRP A 91 30.28 10.30 0.26
C TRP A 91 29.87 9.13 1.16
N ILE A 92 28.58 8.81 1.14
CA ILE A 92 28.03 7.64 1.83
C ILE A 92 27.21 6.81 0.86
N ARG A 93 27.18 5.51 1.07
CA ARG A 93 26.27 4.61 0.40
C ARG A 93 25.17 4.22 1.35
N VAL A 94 23.93 4.37 0.89
CA VAL A 94 22.73 4.05 1.64
C VAL A 94 22.06 2.90 0.92
N SER A 95 21.68 1.85 1.63
CA SER A 95 20.95 0.72 1.09
C SER A 95 19.81 0.30 1.99
N TRP A 96 18.82 -0.36 1.41
CA TRP A 96 17.65 -0.88 2.10
C TRP A 96 17.13 -2.11 1.37
N SER A 97 16.09 -2.73 1.92
CA SER A 97 15.30 -3.78 1.29
C SER A 97 13.87 -3.29 1.07
N GLN A 98 13.16 -3.94 0.15
CA GLN A 98 11.75 -3.62 -0.09
C GLN A 98 10.92 -3.86 1.19
N PRO A 99 9.75 -3.18 1.34
CA PRO A 99 8.90 -3.40 2.49
C PRO A 99 8.47 -4.86 2.66
N GLU A 100 8.69 -5.41 3.85
CA GLU A 100 8.36 -6.81 4.16
C GLU A 100 6.85 -6.95 4.39
N GLY A 101 6.23 -7.96 3.77
CA GLY A 101 4.79 -8.19 3.89
C GLY A 101 3.89 -7.24 3.08
N LEU A 102 4.46 -6.45 2.17
CA LEU A 102 3.69 -5.60 1.25
C LEU A 102 2.76 -6.44 0.36
N LEU A 103 1.47 -6.11 0.41
CA LEU A 103 0.43 -6.62 -0.49
C LEU A 103 0.06 -5.50 -1.47
N GLY A 104 0.93 -5.29 -2.44
CA GLY A 104 0.86 -4.18 -3.39
C GLY A 104 2.11 -4.14 -4.26
N LYS A 105 2.40 -2.98 -4.85
CA LYS A 105 3.62 -2.75 -5.63
C LYS A 105 4.28 -1.46 -5.18
N VAL A 106 5.60 -1.51 -4.98
CA VAL A 106 6.39 -0.28 -4.84
C VAL A 106 6.43 0.41 -6.21
N GLU A 107 6.09 1.69 -6.22
CA GLU A 107 6.15 2.57 -7.39
C GLU A 107 7.51 3.25 -7.50
N MET A 108 8.06 3.72 -6.38
CA MET A 108 9.36 4.40 -6.29
C MET A 108 9.84 4.46 -4.84
N TYR A 109 11.12 4.79 -4.64
CA TYR A 109 11.64 5.20 -3.33
C TYR A 109 11.95 6.69 -3.30
N ARG A 110 11.87 7.27 -2.11
CA ARG A 110 12.29 8.63 -1.83
C ARG A 110 13.34 8.60 -0.72
N VAL A 111 14.52 9.16 -0.98
CA VAL A 111 15.58 9.31 0.02
C VAL A 111 15.64 10.77 0.42
N LEU A 112 15.53 11.05 1.71
CA LEU A 112 15.55 12.39 2.28
C LEU A 112 16.83 12.57 3.07
N VAL A 113 17.57 13.63 2.77
CA VAL A 113 18.71 14.08 3.57
C VAL A 113 18.24 15.26 4.38
N LYS A 114 18.26 15.13 5.70
CA LYS A 114 17.90 16.19 6.62
C LYS A 114 19.14 16.73 7.35
N HIS A 115 19.21 18.03 7.52
CA HIS A 115 20.19 18.69 8.38
C HIS A 115 19.43 19.52 9.41
N LEU A 116 19.67 19.24 10.70
CA LEU A 116 18.95 19.87 11.81
C LEU A 116 17.41 19.76 11.66
N GLY A 117 16.94 18.59 11.21
CA GLY A 117 15.52 18.31 10.97
C GLY A 117 14.94 18.88 9.68
N ILE A 118 15.68 19.68 8.92
CA ILE A 118 15.22 20.29 7.67
C ILE A 118 15.66 19.44 6.48
N VAL A 119 14.74 19.08 5.59
CA VAL A 119 15.06 18.40 4.33
C VAL A 119 15.85 19.35 3.43
N ILE A 120 17.13 19.03 3.22
CA ILE A 120 18.02 19.81 2.34
C ILE A 120 18.17 19.16 0.96
N ARG A 121 17.88 17.86 0.84
CA ARG A 121 17.98 17.11 -0.41
C ARG A 121 16.96 15.97 -0.43
N THR A 122 16.40 15.74 -1.61
CA THR A 122 15.46 14.64 -1.88
C THR A 122 15.86 13.94 -3.16
N GLU A 123 16.05 12.63 -3.10
CA GLU A 123 16.33 11.79 -4.25
C GLU A 123 15.14 10.86 -4.50
N GLN A 124 14.83 10.60 -5.78
CA GLN A 124 13.81 9.65 -6.18
C GLN A 124 14.45 8.52 -6.95
N LEU A 125 14.08 7.29 -6.60
CA LEU A 125 14.61 6.09 -7.22
C LEU A 125 13.51 5.21 -7.78
N LEU A 126 13.85 4.48 -8.83
CA LEU A 126 13.00 3.44 -9.39
C LEU A 126 12.77 2.30 -8.38
N PRO A 127 11.67 1.54 -8.49
CA PRO A 127 11.29 0.55 -7.47
C PRO A 127 12.23 -0.66 -7.38
N ASN A 128 13.08 -0.86 -8.39
CA ASN A 128 14.12 -1.90 -8.42
C ASN A 128 15.47 -1.40 -7.85
N GLN A 129 15.61 -0.12 -7.54
CA GLN A 129 16.82 0.44 -6.95
C GLN A 129 16.66 0.52 -5.43
N THR A 130 17.46 -0.27 -4.71
CA THR A 130 17.43 -0.32 -3.24
C THR A 130 18.72 0.17 -2.61
N SER A 131 19.49 0.98 -3.35
CA SER A 131 20.66 1.68 -2.84
C SER A 131 20.96 2.93 -3.63
N ILE A 132 21.58 3.92 -2.99
CA ILE A 132 22.10 5.14 -3.61
C ILE A 132 23.42 5.53 -2.96
N THR A 133 24.31 6.11 -3.76
CA THR A 133 25.48 6.82 -3.24
C THR A 133 25.17 8.31 -3.16
N LEU A 134 25.14 8.85 -1.96
CA LEU A 134 24.99 10.28 -1.71
C LEU A 134 26.37 10.90 -1.69
N THR A 135 26.61 11.83 -2.61
CA THR A 135 27.87 12.58 -2.75
C THR A 135 27.66 14.06 -2.46
N GLY A 136 28.76 14.79 -2.23
CA GLY A 136 28.72 16.23 -1.98
C GLY A 136 28.16 16.61 -0.62
N LEU A 137 28.27 15.72 0.37
CA LEU A 137 28.00 16.03 1.77
C LEU A 137 29.18 16.79 2.38
N ASP A 138 28.93 17.72 3.29
CA ASP A 138 30.00 18.43 3.97
C ASP A 138 30.66 17.52 5.01
N ALA A 139 31.98 17.42 4.95
CA ALA A 139 32.75 16.56 5.85
C ALA A 139 32.60 17.02 7.31
N GLY A 140 32.30 16.06 8.20
CA GLY A 140 32.07 16.34 9.63
C GLY A 140 30.72 16.99 9.92
N VAL A 141 29.83 17.13 8.94
CA VAL A 141 28.46 17.58 9.19
C VAL A 141 27.56 16.38 9.44
N LYS A 142 26.70 16.51 10.46
CA LYS A 142 25.68 15.52 10.79
C LYS A 142 24.45 15.71 9.90
N TYR A 143 24.06 14.64 9.23
CA TYR A 143 22.86 14.52 8.41
C TYR A 143 22.07 13.30 8.84
N ASP A 144 20.75 13.44 8.86
CA ASP A 144 19.82 12.34 9.11
C ASP A 144 19.27 11.87 7.77
N ILE A 145 19.49 10.59 7.46
CA ILE A 145 19.09 10.03 6.17
C ILE A 145 17.86 9.16 6.35
N TYR A 146 16.79 9.45 5.62
CA TYR A 146 15.55 8.68 5.65
C TYR A 146 15.24 8.08 4.29
N VAL A 147 14.56 6.94 4.29
CA VAL A 147 14.02 6.32 3.07
C VAL A 147 12.52 6.10 3.26
N GLN A 148 11.74 6.42 2.22
CA GLN A 148 10.32 6.10 2.12
C GLN A 148 10.06 5.29 0.86
N ALA A 149 9.16 4.31 0.94
CA ALA A 149 8.58 3.69 -0.25
C ALA A 149 7.31 4.44 -0.64
N LYS A 150 7.10 4.66 -1.94
CA LYS A 150 5.80 5.03 -2.48
C LYS A 150 5.13 3.78 -3.01
N ILE A 151 3.95 3.45 -2.51
CA ILE A 151 3.17 2.29 -2.94
C ILE A 151 2.16 2.74 -3.99
N ALA A 152 2.10 2.02 -5.10
CA ALA A 152 1.17 2.28 -6.17
C ALA A 152 -0.28 2.10 -5.69
N SER A 153 -1.18 2.94 -6.19
CA SER A 153 -2.62 2.75 -6.04
C SER A 153 -3.09 1.44 -6.68
N ASN A 154 -4.29 1.00 -6.34
CA ASN A 154 -4.90 -0.16 -7.00
C ASN A 154 -5.20 0.14 -8.49
N ASN A 155 -5.76 -0.83 -9.20
CA ASN A 155 -6.09 -0.71 -10.63
C ASN A 155 -7.17 0.35 -10.95
N GLN A 156 -7.77 0.96 -9.93
CA GLN A 156 -8.78 2.01 -10.05
C GLN A 156 -8.24 3.39 -9.62
N GLY A 157 -6.94 3.49 -9.30
CA GLY A 157 -6.32 4.74 -8.83
C GLY A 157 -6.54 5.03 -7.35
N GLU A 158 -7.03 4.07 -6.58
CA GLU A 158 -7.38 4.25 -5.17
C GLU A 158 -6.32 3.66 -4.22
N GLY A 159 -6.07 4.35 -3.11
CA GLY A 159 -5.11 3.95 -2.07
C GLY A 159 -3.65 4.05 -2.49
N GLY A 160 -2.77 3.33 -1.76
CA GLY A 160 -1.33 3.45 -1.89
C GLY A 160 -0.80 4.71 -1.19
N GLY A 161 0.24 5.32 -1.76
CA GLY A 161 0.84 6.56 -1.25
C GLY A 161 2.21 6.38 -0.63
N LEU A 162 2.72 7.42 0.02
CA LEU A 162 4.01 7.38 0.71
C LEU A 162 3.88 6.63 2.04
N GLY A 163 4.75 5.64 2.24
CA GLY A 163 5.00 5.02 3.53
C GLY A 163 5.75 5.97 4.48
N PRO A 164 5.92 5.57 5.75
CA PRO A 164 6.60 6.40 6.74
C PRO A 164 8.10 6.52 6.43
N GLU A 165 8.71 7.56 6.98
CA GLU A 165 10.15 7.79 6.91
C GLU A 165 10.89 6.81 7.81
N VAL A 166 11.71 5.94 7.21
CA VAL A 166 12.58 5.03 7.95
C VAL A 166 13.96 5.66 8.05
N LEU A 167 14.38 5.98 9.28
CA LEU A 167 15.72 6.48 9.55
C LEU A 167 16.72 5.37 9.22
N VAL A 168 17.67 5.66 8.34
CA VAL A 168 18.78 4.77 8.05
C VAL A 168 19.83 4.90 9.14
N THR A 169 20.27 6.13 9.38
CA THR A 169 21.25 6.49 10.41
C THR A 169 21.50 8.00 10.37
N GLU A 170 22.33 8.47 11.30
CA GLU A 170 22.90 9.80 11.35
C GLU A 170 24.38 9.74 10.92
N THR A 171 24.86 10.68 10.10
CA THR A 171 26.29 10.73 9.76
C THR A 171 27.13 11.16 10.98
N PRO A 172 28.39 10.70 11.10
CA PRO A 172 29.27 11.16 12.17
C PRO A 172 29.47 12.68 12.09
N GLY A 173 29.30 13.36 13.24
CA GLY A 173 29.67 14.77 13.37
C GLY A 173 31.19 14.97 13.33
N PRO A 174 31.68 16.21 13.49
CA PRO A 174 33.10 16.49 13.44
C PRO A 174 33.76 15.78 14.63
N CYS A 175 34.83 15.02 14.38
CA CYS A 175 35.65 14.47 15.47
C CYS A 175 36.10 15.63 16.36
N LYS A 176 35.60 15.68 17.60
CA LYS A 176 36.23 16.51 18.62
C LYS A 176 37.60 15.91 18.89
N SER A 177 38.67 16.54 18.41
CA SER A 177 40.01 16.18 18.85
C SER A 177 40.04 16.33 20.37
N ARG A 178 40.36 15.23 21.06
CA ARG A 178 40.61 15.25 22.49
C ARG A 178 41.99 15.87 22.66
N ASN A 179 42.06 17.20 22.70
CA ASN A 179 43.27 17.90 23.09
C ASN A 179 43.54 17.62 24.58
N GLY A 180 44.72 17.09 24.85
CA GLY A 180 45.38 17.15 26.15
C GLY A 180 46.38 16.00 26.29
N TYR A 181 47.65 16.20 26.62
CA TYR A 181 48.54 17.36 26.78
C TYR A 181 49.96 16.80 26.51
N PHE A 182 50.94 17.71 26.34
CA PHE A 182 52.38 17.46 26.13
C PHE A 182 53.00 16.35 26.99
#